data_AF-N9W3J2-F1
#
_entry.id   AF-N9W3J2-F1
#
_cell.length_a   1.000
_cell.length_b   1.000
_cell.length_c   1.000
_cell.angle_alpha   90.00
_cell.angle_beta   90.00
_cell.angle_gamma   90.00
#
_symmetry.space_group_name_H-M   'P 1'
#
loop_
_entity.id
_entity.type
_entity.pdbx_description
1 polymer ?
#
loop_
_entity_poly.entity_id
_entity_poly.type
_entity_poly.pdbx_seq_one_letter_code
_entity_poly.pdbx_strand_id
1 'polypeptide(L)'
;MRIWFGAMLALPLLAGCVSTVKSVVTAPVKAAGQVVDWSTTSQDEADRNRGRAMREREERLGKLSRQRDKATDKCERGDHEQCRRAEVLNHEIEAVMAEPM
;
A
#
# COMPACT_ATOMS: atom_id res chain seq x y z
N MET A 1 -2.00 -62.82 -47.54
CA MET A 1 -2.89 -62.82 -46.36
C MET A 1 -2.14 -62.15 -45.21
N ARG A 2 -2.51 -60.89 -44.89
CA ARG A 2 -2.33 -60.17 -43.60
C ARG A 2 -0.89 -59.90 -43.18
N ILE A 3 -0.28 -58.78 -43.57
CA ILE A 3 -0.30 -57.49 -42.82
C ILE A 3 -0.43 -57.72 -41.32
N TRP A 4 0.65 -57.98 -40.59
CA TRP A 4 0.63 -57.94 -39.10
C TRP A 4 2.04 -57.67 -38.55
N PHE A 5 2.65 -56.54 -38.95
CA PHE A 5 3.87 -56.00 -38.32
C PHE A 5 3.86 -54.46 -38.26
N GLY A 6 2.68 -53.85 -38.22
CA GLY A 6 2.52 -52.39 -38.34
C GLY A 6 1.91 -51.68 -37.13
N ALA A 7 1.63 -52.35 -36.02
CA ALA A 7 0.78 -51.81 -34.95
C ALA A 7 1.46 -51.61 -33.60
N MET A 8 2.80 -51.57 -33.53
CA MET A 8 3.51 -51.37 -32.27
C MET A 8 4.66 -50.35 -32.38
N LEU A 9 4.48 -49.30 -33.20
CA LEU A 9 5.44 -48.20 -33.27
C LEU A 9 4.79 -46.83 -33.54
N ALA A 10 3.55 -46.64 -33.08
CA ALA A 10 2.84 -45.36 -33.22
C ALA A 10 2.39 -44.77 -31.87
N LEU A 11 2.86 -45.31 -30.74
CA LEU A 11 2.48 -44.84 -29.41
C LEU A 11 3.35 -43.71 -28.80
N PRO A 12 4.63 -43.49 -29.15
CA PRO A 12 5.41 -42.44 -28.48
C PRO A 12 5.23 -41.04 -29.12
N LEU A 13 4.71 -40.94 -30.34
CA LEU A 13 4.58 -39.67 -31.07
C LEU A 13 3.38 -38.82 -30.61
N LEU A 14 2.37 -39.43 -29.98
CA LEU A 14 1.23 -38.71 -29.39
C LEU A 14 1.50 -38.26 -27.94
N ALA A 15 2.51 -38.81 -27.26
CA ALA A 15 2.89 -38.41 -25.91
C ALA A 15 3.58 -37.02 -25.87
N GLY A 16 4.15 -36.57 -26.99
CA GLY A 16 4.84 -35.27 -27.10
C GLY A 16 3.91 -34.05 -27.31
N CYS A 17 2.69 -34.25 -27.83
CA CYS A 17 1.73 -33.15 -28.02
C CYS A 17 0.90 -32.85 -26.76
N VAL A 18 0.72 -33.83 -25.85
CA VAL A 18 -0.08 -33.64 -24.64
C VAL A 18 0.69 -32.89 -23.55
N SER A 19 2.02 -32.99 -23.55
CA SER A 19 2.92 -32.31 -22.60
C SER A 19 3.13 -30.83 -22.92
N THR A 20 3.04 -30.43 -24.19
CA THR A 20 3.19 -29.03 -24.65
C THR A 20 1.94 -28.19 -24.41
N VAL A 21 0.74 -28.76 -24.51
CA VAL A 21 -0.50 -28.03 -24.17
C VAL A 21 -0.59 -27.73 -22.67
N LYS A 22 -0.16 -28.67 -21.80
CA LYS A 22 -0.13 -28.42 -20.36
C LYS A 22 0.85 -27.33 -19.96
N SER A 23 2.00 -27.21 -20.62
CA SER A 23 3.01 -26.20 -20.34
C SER A 23 2.67 -24.82 -20.92
N VAL A 24 2.03 -24.76 -22.10
CA VAL A 24 1.52 -23.49 -22.68
C VAL A 24 0.37 -22.90 -21.87
N VAL A 25 -0.47 -23.72 -21.23
CA VAL A 25 -1.59 -23.22 -20.41
C VAL A 25 -1.14 -22.85 -18.99
N THR A 26 -0.11 -23.50 -18.45
CA THR A 26 0.34 -23.23 -17.05
C THR A 26 1.42 -22.15 -16.95
N ALA A 27 2.22 -21.92 -17.99
CA ALA A 27 3.23 -20.85 -18.01
C ALA A 27 2.67 -19.42 -17.82
N PRO A 28 1.58 -18.98 -18.50
CA PRO A 28 1.10 -17.61 -18.34
C PRO A 28 0.44 -17.37 -16.97
N VAL A 29 -0.18 -18.39 -16.37
CA VAL A 29 -0.85 -18.26 -15.05
C VAL A 29 0.18 -18.04 -13.93
N LYS A 30 1.33 -18.72 -13.99
CA LYS A 30 2.42 -18.53 -13.01
C LYS A 30 3.14 -17.18 -13.18
N ALA A 31 3.35 -16.74 -14.42
CA ALA A 31 3.96 -15.44 -14.68
C ALA A 31 3.03 -14.29 -14.27
N ALA A 32 1.74 -14.35 -14.64
CA ALA A 32 0.75 -13.34 -14.27
C ALA A 32 0.54 -13.24 -12.74
N GLY A 33 0.53 -14.37 -12.03
CA GLY A 33 0.37 -14.38 -10.56
C GLY A 33 1.48 -13.64 -9.82
N GLN A 34 2.74 -13.74 -10.27
CA GLN A 34 3.86 -13.06 -9.63
C GLN A 34 3.88 -11.54 -9.87
N VAL A 35 3.42 -11.05 -11.03
CA VAL A 35 3.35 -9.60 -11.29
C VAL A 35 2.22 -8.95 -10.52
N VAL A 36 1.09 -9.67 -10.37
CA VAL A 36 -0.05 -9.19 -9.60
C VAL A 36 0.31 -9.09 -8.12
N ASP A 37 0.98 -10.09 -7.54
CA ASP A 37 1.37 -10.08 -6.12
C ASP A 37 2.31 -8.91 -5.78
N TRP A 38 3.26 -8.55 -6.63
CA TRP A 38 4.16 -7.44 -6.34
C TRP A 38 3.47 -6.07 -6.47
N SER A 39 2.55 -5.93 -7.43
CA SER A 39 1.77 -4.70 -7.62
C SER A 39 0.69 -4.48 -6.54
N THR A 40 0.16 -5.56 -5.95
CA THR A 40 -0.83 -5.50 -4.86
C THR A 40 -0.16 -5.34 -3.51
N THR A 41 0.91 -6.09 -3.22
CA THR A 41 1.61 -5.99 -1.92
C THR A 41 2.30 -4.64 -1.74
N SER A 42 2.88 -4.09 -2.81
CA SER A 42 3.46 -2.73 -2.76
C SER A 42 2.42 -1.65 -2.47
N GLN A 43 1.16 -1.84 -2.89
CA GLN A 43 0.08 -0.88 -2.63
C GLN A 43 -0.50 -1.06 -1.22
N ASP A 44 -0.70 -2.30 -0.75
CA ASP A 44 -1.18 -2.58 0.61
C ASP A 44 -0.20 -2.08 1.69
N GLU A 45 1.11 -2.21 1.45
CA GLU A 45 2.14 -1.67 2.35
C GLU A 45 2.15 -0.14 2.34
N ALA A 46 2.00 0.48 1.17
CA ALA A 46 1.93 1.94 1.02
C ALA A 46 0.68 2.53 1.68
N ASP A 47 -0.48 1.89 1.54
CA ASP A 47 -1.73 2.32 2.16
C ASP A 47 -1.66 2.24 3.70
N ARG A 48 -1.10 1.15 4.23
CA ARG A 48 -0.86 1.00 5.68
C ARG A 48 0.08 2.08 6.23
N ASN A 49 1.14 2.42 5.49
CA ASN A 49 2.08 3.47 5.88
C ASN A 49 1.42 4.85 5.83
N ARG A 50 0.66 5.15 4.78
CA ARG A 50 -0.13 6.38 4.68
C ARG A 50 -1.15 6.50 5.82
N GLY A 51 -1.85 5.42 6.14
CA GLY A 51 -2.81 5.39 7.25
C GLY A 51 -2.16 5.58 8.62
N ARG A 52 -0.91 5.15 8.81
CA ARG A 52 -0.12 5.46 10.02
C ARG A 52 0.27 6.94 10.07
N ALA A 53 0.83 7.47 8.98
CA ALA A 53 1.24 8.86 8.89
C ALA A 53 0.07 9.83 9.10
N MET A 54 -1.12 9.52 8.57
CA MET A 54 -2.33 10.32 8.83
C MET A 54 -2.71 10.34 10.31
N ARG A 55 -2.72 9.19 10.99
CA ARG A 55 -3.06 9.12 12.42
C ARG A 55 -2.05 9.89 13.28
N GLU A 56 -0.76 9.76 12.99
CA GLU A 56 0.28 10.52 13.69
C GLU A 56 0.13 12.03 13.49
N ARG A 57 -0.20 12.45 12.26
CA ARG A 57 -0.48 13.85 11.93
C ARG A 57 -1.70 14.38 12.68
N GLU A 58 -2.81 13.64 12.69
CA GLU A 58 -4.03 13.99 13.43
C GLU A 58 -3.77 14.08 14.94
N GLU A 59 -3.00 13.15 15.51
CA GLU A 59 -2.63 13.20 16.92
C GLU A 59 -1.78 14.43 17.25
N ARG A 60 -0.81 14.76 16.40
CA ARG A 60 0.02 15.96 16.55
C ARG A 60 -0.82 17.23 16.48
N LEU A 61 -1.71 17.33 15.49
CA LEU A 61 -2.65 18.45 15.34
C LEU A 61 -3.57 18.59 16.55
N GLY A 62 -4.10 17.47 17.05
CA GLY A 62 -4.95 17.46 18.24
C GLY A 62 -4.22 17.94 19.49
N LYS A 63 -2.95 17.55 19.67
CA LYS A 63 -2.11 18.03 20.78
C LYS A 63 -1.80 19.53 20.66
N LEU A 64 -1.45 20.01 19.48
CA LEU A 64 -1.17 21.43 19.24
C LEU A 64 -2.42 22.29 19.45
N SER A 65 -3.57 21.87 18.91
CA SER A 65 -4.86 22.57 19.08
C SER A 65 -5.24 22.71 20.55
N ARG A 66 -5.15 21.64 21.34
CA ARG A 66 -5.42 21.69 22.79
C ARG A 66 -4.45 22.61 23.54
N GLN A 67 -3.19 22.68 23.12
CA GLN A 67 -2.22 23.59 23.73
C GLN A 67 -2.51 25.05 23.38
N ARG A 68 -2.87 25.32 22.12
CA ARG A 68 -3.29 26.64 21.66
C ARG A 68 -4.50 27.10 22.46
N ASP A 69 -5.54 26.27 22.58
CA ASP A 69 -6.76 26.63 23.30
C ASP A 69 -6.48 27.02 24.75
N LYS A 70 -5.63 26.25 25.43
CA LYS A 70 -5.17 26.57 26.80
C LYS A 70 -4.35 27.87 26.85
N ALA A 71 -3.55 28.14 25.83
CA ALA A 71 -2.74 29.36 25.76
C ALA A 71 -3.64 30.58 25.51
N THR A 72 -4.62 30.47 24.62
CA THR A 72 -5.63 31.50 24.35
C THR A 72 -6.47 31.78 25.60
N ASP A 73 -6.96 30.76 26.30
CA ASP A 73 -7.71 30.95 27.56
C ASP A 73 -6.88 31.70 28.62
N LYS A 74 -5.58 31.42 28.74
CA LYS A 74 -4.69 32.16 29.64
C LYS A 74 -4.42 33.58 29.17
N CYS A 75 -4.27 33.77 27.85
CA CYS A 75 -4.12 35.08 27.24
C CYS A 75 -5.33 35.99 27.54
N GLU A 76 -6.55 35.46 27.37
CA GLU A 76 -7.80 36.17 27.68
C GLU A 76 -7.90 36.54 29.17
N ARG A 77 -7.26 35.77 30.05
CA ARG A 77 -7.14 36.07 31.48
C ARG A 77 -6.04 37.09 31.83
N GLY A 78 -5.35 37.65 30.82
CA GLY A 78 -4.35 38.71 30.99
C GLY A 78 -2.90 38.23 31.01
N ASP A 79 -2.63 36.96 30.71
CA ASP A 79 -1.26 36.44 30.60
C ASP A 79 -0.66 36.75 29.22
N HIS A 80 0.07 37.87 29.13
CA HIS A 80 0.68 38.35 27.89
C HIS A 80 1.72 37.39 27.28
N GLU A 81 2.42 36.58 28.09
CA GLU A 81 3.36 35.59 27.57
C GLU A 81 2.61 34.49 26.84
N GLN A 82 1.48 34.06 27.41
CA GLN A 82 0.63 33.05 26.83
C GLN A 82 -0.06 33.52 25.55
N CYS A 83 -0.32 34.83 25.37
CA CYS A 83 -0.77 35.39 24.11
C CYS A 83 0.24 35.13 22.98
N ARG A 84 1.52 35.45 23.22
CA ARG A 84 2.59 35.20 22.24
C ARG A 84 2.73 33.70 21.96
N ARG A 85 2.60 32.87 22.99
CA ARG A 85 2.63 31.41 22.84
C ARG A 85 1.47 30.88 22.00
N ALA A 86 0.27 31.44 22.15
CA ALA A 86 -0.90 31.05 21.36
C ALA A 86 -0.70 31.34 19.87
N GLU A 87 -0.07 32.48 19.54
CA GLU A 87 0.29 32.85 18.16
C GLU A 87 1.31 31.87 17.54
N VAL A 88 2.38 31.56 18.28
CA VAL A 88 3.36 30.55 17.84
C VAL A 88 2.70 29.19 17.60
N LEU A 89 1.83 28.76 18.52
CA LEU A 89 1.10 27.49 18.38
C LEU A 89 0.15 27.51 17.18
N ASN A 90 -0.46 28.65 16.85
CA ASN A 90 -1.27 28.80 15.64
C ASN A 90 -0.42 28.59 14.38
N HIS A 91 0.75 29.21 14.29
CA HIS A 91 1.66 29.01 13.16
C HIS A 91 2.16 27.56 13.05
N GLU A 92 2.43 26.90 14.19
CA GLU A 92 2.78 25.48 14.18
C GLU A 92 1.62 24.60 13.66
N ILE A 93 0.38 24.90 14.04
CA ILE A 93 -0.81 24.20 13.53
C ILE A 93 -0.94 24.42 12.03
N GLU A 94 -0.81 25.65 11.55
CA GLU A 94 -0.86 25.99 10.12
C GLU A 94 0.24 25.26 9.33
N ALA A 95 1.46 25.20 9.86
CA ALA A 95 2.56 24.49 9.23
C ALA A 95 2.25 22.99 9.07
N VAL A 96 1.75 22.33 10.13
CA VAL A 96 1.37 20.91 10.07
C VAL A 96 0.15 20.69 9.14
N MET A 97 -0.79 21.63 9.12
CA MET A 97 -1.93 21.61 8.20
C MET A 97 -1.52 21.75 6.73
N ALA A 98 -0.42 22.46 6.46
CA ALA A 98 0.13 22.66 5.12
C ALA A 98 1.02 21.51 4.64
N GLU A 99 1.46 20.61 5.53
CA GLU A 99 2.24 19.42 5.14
C GLU A 99 1.40 18.49 4.22
N PRO A 100 1.94 18.07 3.06
CA PRO A 100 1.27 17.13 2.16
C PRO A 100 1.24 15.70 2.74
N MET A 101 0.19 14.92 2.40
CA MET A 101 -0.08 13.56 2.92
C MET A 101 0.27 12.41 1.97
#